data_AF-A0A960MVH5-F1
#
_entry.id   AF-A0A960MVH5-F1
#
_cell.length_a   1.000
_cell.length_b   1.000
_cell.length_c   1.000
_cell.angle_alpha   90.00
_cell.angle_beta   90.00
_cell.angle_gamma   90.00
#
_symmetry.space_group_name_H-M   'P 1'
#
loop_
_entity.id
_entity.type
_entity.pdbx_description
1 polymer ?
#
loop_
_entity_poly.entity_id
_entity_poly.type
_entity_poly.pdbx_seq_one_letter_code
_entity_poly.pdbx_strand_id
1 'polypeptide(L)'
;GKNYDSKNLMHTFRLLDMAEEIARDHRITVRRPNRDELMRIRRGEFEYDDLIARAEEKIAVIETLFDQSDLPEVPDRKGLEAALVEIRERWYLN
;
A
#
# COMPACT_ATOMS: atom_id res chain seq x y z
N GLY A 1 -26.94 1.85 2.83
CA GLY A 1 -25.58 1.30 3.01
C GLY A 1 -25.62 -0.17 2.67
N LYS A 2 -24.64 -0.69 1.94
CA LYS A 2 -24.52 -2.13 1.70
C LYS A 2 -24.19 -2.84 3.02
N ASN A 3 -24.53 -4.13 3.16
CA ASN A 3 -24.36 -4.92 4.39
C ASN A 3 -22.90 -5.32 4.71
N TYR A 4 -21.91 -4.54 4.28
CA TYR A 4 -20.48 -4.81 4.53
C TYR A 4 -19.71 -3.52 4.82
N ASP A 5 -18.55 -3.64 5.46
CA ASP A 5 -17.69 -2.49 5.80
C ASP A 5 -16.92 -1.97 4.58
N SER A 6 -17.59 -1.13 3.79
CA SER A 6 -17.03 -0.45 2.62
C SER A 6 -15.84 0.46 2.91
N LYS A 7 -15.76 1.03 4.12
CA LYS A 7 -14.60 1.85 4.53
C LYS A 7 -13.38 0.95 4.72
N ASN A 8 -13.55 -0.18 5.39
CA ASN A 8 -12.48 -1.15 5.57
C ASN A 8 -11.99 -1.67 4.22
N LEU A 9 -12.89 -2.07 3.33
CA LEU A 9 -12.50 -2.51 1.98
C LEU A 9 -11.75 -1.43 1.19
N MET A 10 -12.14 -0.16 1.28
CA MET A 10 -11.35 0.93 0.68
C MET A 10 -9.92 0.97 1.23
N HIS A 11 -9.75 0.80 2.55
CA HIS A 11 -8.41 0.72 3.15
C HIS A 11 -7.64 -0.50 2.66
N THR A 12 -8.28 -1.67 2.54
CA THR A 12 -7.68 -2.88 1.98
C THR A 12 -7.16 -2.64 0.57
N PHE A 13 -7.99 -2.14 -0.34
CA PHE A 13 -7.57 -1.84 -1.71
C PHE A 13 -6.41 -0.84 -1.76
N ARG A 14 -6.46 0.22 -0.95
CA ARG A 14 -5.34 1.16 -0.83
C ARG A 14 -4.04 0.46 -0.43
N LEU A 15 -4.09 -0.47 0.52
CA LEU A 15 -2.90 -1.19 0.98
C LEU A 15 -2.40 -2.19 -0.07
N LEU A 16 -3.30 -2.90 -0.76
CA LEU A 16 -2.95 -3.81 -1.84
C LEU A 16 -2.26 -3.07 -2.99
N ASP A 17 -2.82 -1.94 -3.44
CA ASP A 17 -2.19 -1.13 -4.49
C ASP A 17 -0.81 -0.62 -4.06
N MET A 18 -0.65 -0.24 -2.79
CA MET A 18 0.63 0.19 -2.26
C MET A 18 1.64 -0.97 -2.18
N ALA A 19 1.21 -2.17 -1.80
CA ALA A 19 2.07 -3.34 -1.75
C ALA A 19 2.57 -3.73 -3.15
N GLU A 20 1.69 -3.69 -4.15
CA GLU A 20 2.03 -3.92 -5.55
C GLU A 20 3.09 -2.90 -6.05
N GLU A 21 2.91 -1.61 -5.75
CA GLU A 21 3.88 -0.55 -6.09
C GLU A 21 5.22 -0.70 -5.36
N ILE A 22 5.22 -1.17 -4.11
CA ILE A 22 6.46 -1.43 -3.37
C ILE A 22 7.25 -2.54 -4.05
N ALA A 23 6.58 -3.66 -4.38
CA ALA A 23 7.22 -4.81 -4.99
C ALA A 23 7.72 -4.52 -6.42
N ARG A 24 6.97 -3.72 -7.20
CA ARG A 24 7.30 -3.42 -8.60
C ARG A 24 8.22 -2.20 -8.76
N ASP A 25 7.89 -1.11 -8.08
CA ASP A 25 8.46 0.22 -8.35
C ASP A 25 9.39 0.70 -7.22
N HIS A 26 9.57 -0.10 -6.16
CA HIS A 26 10.37 0.22 -4.97
C HIS A 26 9.99 1.56 -4.34
N ARG A 27 8.70 1.92 -4.42
CA ARG A 27 8.21 3.24 -4.02
C ARG A 27 6.97 3.16 -3.16
N ILE A 28 6.94 3.98 -2.11
CA ILE A 28 5.75 4.20 -1.28
C ILE A 28 5.03 5.46 -1.76
N THR A 29 3.92 5.30 -2.49
CA THR A 29 3.08 6.44 -2.92
C THR A 29 1.97 6.70 -1.89
N VAL A 30 2.24 7.56 -0.90
CA VAL A 30 1.28 7.86 0.18
C VAL A 30 0.04 8.59 -0.32
N ARG A 31 0.22 9.57 -1.22
CA ARG A 31 -0.86 10.31 -1.88
C ARG A 31 -1.34 9.51 -3.09
N ARG A 32 -2.45 8.79 -2.91
CA ARG A 32 -2.93 7.81 -3.90
C ARG A 32 -3.40 8.48 -5.20
N PRO A 33 -2.91 8.03 -6.38
CA PRO A 33 -3.39 8.55 -7.66
C PRO A 33 -4.82 8.06 -7.98
N ASN A 34 -5.21 6.88 -7.49
CA ASN A 34 -6.54 6.29 -7.71
C ASN A 34 -7.58 6.71 -6.65
N ARG A 35 -7.49 7.96 -6.19
CA ARG A 35 -8.35 8.49 -5.11
C ARG A 35 -9.84 8.34 -5.40
N ASP A 36 -10.25 8.53 -6.65
CA ASP A 36 -11.67 8.45 -7.01
C ASP A 36 -12.22 7.03 -6.94
N GLU A 37 -11.45 6.04 -7.38
CA GLU A 37 -11.81 4.63 -7.25
C GLU A 37 -11.96 4.22 -5.78
N LEU A 38 -10.98 4.57 -4.93
CA LEU A 38 -11.04 4.32 -3.49
C LEU A 38 -12.30 4.94 -2.87
N MET A 39 -12.67 6.14 -3.30
CA MET A 39 -13.89 6.78 -2.82
C MET A 39 -15.17 6.14 -3.34
N ARG A 40 -15.19 5.55 -4.54
CA ARG A 40 -16.32 4.72 -5.01
C ARG A 40 -16.48 3.47 -4.14
N ILE A 41 -15.37 2.80 -3.80
CA ILE A 41 -15.38 1.64 -2.90
C ILE A 41 -15.95 2.04 -1.54
N ARG A 42 -15.46 3.16 -0.97
CA ARG A 42 -15.93 3.69 0.31
C ARG A 42 -17.42 4.06 0.31
N ARG A 43 -17.95 4.50 -0.82
CA ARG A 43 -19.39 4.81 -0.97
C ARG A 43 -20.24 3.55 -1.19
N GLY A 44 -19.62 2.37 -1.32
CA GLY A 44 -20.33 1.11 -1.52
C GLY A 44 -20.91 0.97 -2.93
N GLU A 45 -20.24 1.52 -3.94
CA GLU A 45 -20.72 1.50 -5.34
C GLU A 45 -20.50 0.15 -6.05
N PHE A 46 -19.83 -0.82 -5.41
CA PHE A 46 -19.52 -2.13 -5.97
C PHE A 46 -20.20 -3.23 -5.17
N GLU A 47 -20.44 -4.40 -5.74
CA GLU A 47 -20.87 -5.56 -4.95
C GLU A 47 -19.72 -6.10 -4.09
N TYR A 48 -20.09 -6.74 -2.98
CA TYR A 48 -19.11 -7.28 -2.04
C TYR A 48 -18.27 -8.38 -2.70
N ASP A 49 -18.91 -9.34 -3.36
CA ASP A 49 -18.24 -10.48 -3.97
C ASP A 49 -17.26 -10.04 -5.08
N ASP A 50 -17.63 -9.01 -5.86
CA ASP A 50 -16.73 -8.40 -6.85
C ASP A 50 -15.48 -7.81 -6.20
N LEU A 51 -15.61 -7.16 -5.05
CA LEU A 51 -14.47 -6.58 -4.33
C LEU A 51 -13.58 -7.66 -3.72
N ILE A 52 -14.15 -8.79 -3.27
CA ILE A 52 -13.36 -9.91 -2.76
C ILE A 52 -12.56 -10.58 -3.87
N ALA A 53 -13.20 -10.91 -5.00
CA ALA A 53 -12.52 -11.53 -6.13
C ALA A 53 -11.35 -10.66 -6.63
N ARG A 54 -11.55 -9.34 -6.74
CA ARG A 54 -10.51 -8.39 -7.12
C ARG A 54 -9.38 -8.29 -6.09
N ALA A 55 -9.69 -8.42 -4.80
CA ALA A 55 -8.68 -8.40 -3.75
C ALA A 55 -7.81 -9.66 -3.79
N GLU A 56 -8.42 -10.83 -4.00
CA GLU A 56 -7.70 -12.11 -4.14
C GLU A 56 -6.78 -12.11 -5.37
N GLU A 57 -7.24 -11.60 -6.51
CA GLU A 57 -6.40 -11.42 -7.70
C GLU A 57 -5.18 -10.53 -7.41
N LYS A 58 -5.39 -9.41 -6.70
CA LYS A 58 -4.29 -8.53 -6.30
C LYS A 58 -3.29 -9.22 -5.38
N ILE A 59 -3.76 -10.02 -4.42
CA ILE A 59 -2.87 -10.76 -3.50
C ILE A 59 -1.98 -11.71 -4.31
N ALA A 60 -2.53 -12.49 -5.24
CA ALA A 60 -1.74 -13.42 -6.06
C ALA A 60 -0.68 -12.70 -6.93
N VAL A 61 -1.04 -11.53 -7.47
CA VAL A 61 -0.09 -10.69 -8.21
C VAL A 61 1.03 -10.17 -7.28
N ILE A 62 0.67 -9.68 -6.10
CA ILE A 62 1.63 -9.16 -5.12
C ILE A 62 2.60 -10.25 -4.67
N GLU A 63 2.12 -11.46 -4.39
CA GLU A 63 2.96 -12.62 -4.04
C GLU A 63 3.98 -12.89 -5.15
N THR A 64 3.51 -12.97 -6.40
CA THR A 64 4.39 -13.19 -7.56
C THR A 64 5.44 -12.09 -7.72
N LEU A 65 5.06 -10.83 -7.48
CA LEU A 65 5.98 -9.70 -7.57
C LEU A 65 7.03 -9.73 -6.46
N PHE A 66 6.66 -10.06 -5.24
CA PHE A 66 7.62 -10.17 -4.13
C PHE A 66 8.57 -11.36 -4.30
N ASP A 67 8.09 -12.49 -4.83
CA ASP A 67 8.94 -13.64 -5.15
C ASP A 67 10.02 -13.31 -6.20
N GLN A 68 9.76 -12.30 -7.04
CA GLN A 68 10.66 -11.84 -8.11
C GLN A 68 11.42 -10.56 -7.75
N SER A 69 11.10 -9.92 -6.62
CA SER A 69 11.67 -8.65 -6.22
C SER A 69 13.09 -8.83 -5.67
N ASP A 70 13.94 -7.83 -5.90
CA ASP A 70 15.28 -7.74 -5.30
C ASP A 70 15.29 -7.01 -3.95
N LEU A 71 14.11 -6.73 -3.38
CA LEU A 71 13.98 -6.18 -2.04
C LEU A 71 14.59 -7.15 -1.01
N PRO A 72 15.42 -6.63 -0.09
CA PRO A 72 16.00 -7.46 0.96
C PRO A 72 14.93 -7.88 1.96
N GLU A 73 15.06 -9.11 2.49
CA GLU A 73 14.18 -9.65 3.54
C GLU A 73 14.18 -8.77 4.81
N VAL A 74 15.31 -8.11 5.08
CA VAL A 74 15.47 -7.21 6.22
C VAL A 74 16.04 -5.85 5.77
N PRO A 75 15.59 -4.74 6.37
CA PRO A 75 16.11 -3.42 6.02
C PRO A 75 17.54 -3.20 6.53
N ASP A 76 18.29 -2.32 5.87
CA ASP A 76 19.59 -1.85 6.35
C ASP A 76 19.43 -1.00 7.62
N ARG A 77 19.59 -1.65 8.78
CA ARG A 77 19.46 -0.98 10.08
C ARG A 77 20.46 0.16 10.26
N LYS A 78 21.69 0.03 9.77
CA LYS A 78 22.73 1.06 9.92
C LYS A 78 22.39 2.28 9.08
N GLY A 79 21.99 2.07 7.83
CA GLY A 79 21.51 3.14 6.95
C GLY A 79 20.28 3.85 7.50
N LEU A 80 19.31 3.10 8.05
CA LEU A 80 18.13 3.68 8.69
C LEU A 80 18.47 4.52 9.91
N GLU A 81 19.39 4.07 10.76
CA GLU A 81 19.84 4.83 11.94
C GLU A 81 20.55 6.13 11.52
N ALA A 82 21.44 6.07 10.53
CA ALA A 82 22.10 7.25 9.98
C ALA A 82 21.09 8.26 9.41
N ALA A 83 20.12 7.80 8.62
CA ALA A 83 19.06 8.64 8.07
C ALA A 83 18.20 9.28 9.18
N LEU A 84 17.89 8.54 10.25
CA LEU A 84 17.14 9.06 11.40
C LEU A 84 17.91 10.20 12.09
N VAL A 85 19.21 10.02 12.32
CA VAL A 85 20.07 11.07 12.90
C VAL A 85 20.07 12.30 11.99
N GLU A 86 20.30 12.14 10.69
CA GLU A 86 20.32 13.23 9.71
C GLU A 86 18.99 14.02 9.68
N ILE A 87 17.85 13.32 9.73
CA ILE A 87 16.53 13.98 9.80
C ILE A 87 16.40 14.81 11.07
N ARG A 88 16.85 14.29 12.22
CA ARG A 88 16.77 15.00 13.51
C ARG A 88 17.73 16.19 13.56
N GLU A 89 18.96 16.03 13.09
CA GLU A 89 19.92 17.13 13.01
C GLU A 89 19.38 18.28 12.16
N ARG A 90 18.83 17.98 10.97
CA ARG A 90 18.17 18.99 10.13
C ARG A 90 16.96 19.65 10.80
N TRP A 91 16.27 18.97 11.70
CA TRP A 91 15.11 19.55 12.39
C TRP A 91 15.51 20.43 13.57
N TYR A 92 16.55 20.05 14.32
CA TYR A 92 16.93 20.71 15.58
C TYR A 92 18.10 21.67 15.46
N LEU A 93 18.94 21.55 14.43
CA LEU A 93 20.12 22.41 14.21
C LEU A 93 19.89 23.49 13.14
N ASN A 94 18.69 23.53 12.56
CA ASN A 94 18.16 24.70 11.85
C ASN A 94 17.35 25.58 12.81
#